data_AF-A0A955EJ74-F1
#
_entry.id   AF-A0A955EJ74-F1
#
_cell.length_a   1.000
_cell.length_b   1.000
_cell.length_c   1.000
_cell.angle_alpha   90.00
_cell.angle_beta   90.00
_cell.angle_gamma   90.00
#
_symmetry.space_group_name_H-M   'P 1'
#
loop_
_entity.id
_entity.type
_entity.pdbx_description
1 polymer ?
#
loop_
_entity_poly.entity_id
_entity_poly.type
_entity_poly.pdbx_seq_one_letter_code
_entity_poly.pdbx_strand_id
1 'polypeptide(L)'
;AGDDDEHYVGWLYAGTYAVSADFTASAAAFIPSAGELSLSFRIYHKTDFNTDGTIDVNDKEAFLDEFRARTAAADYNGDGVTNRDDRVSFIADWRAAR
;
A
#
# COMPACT_ATOMS: atom_id res chain seq x y z
N ALA A 1 27.97 1.42 8.56
CA ALA A 1 26.63 1.79 9.01
C ALA A 1 25.74 1.51 7.82
N GLY A 2 24.77 0.61 7.98
CA GLY A 2 23.87 0.25 6.89
C GLY A 2 22.99 1.45 6.58
N ASP A 3 22.91 1.80 5.29
CA ASP A 3 21.79 2.57 4.78
C ASP A 3 20.68 1.55 4.56
N ASP A 4 19.86 1.39 5.58
CA ASP A 4 18.69 0.54 5.56
C ASP A 4 17.60 1.38 4.89
N ASP A 5 17.41 1.21 3.58
CA ASP A 5 16.24 1.75 2.90
C ASP A 5 15.00 1.02 3.47
N GLU A 6 14.42 1.57 4.55
CA GLU A 6 13.21 1.01 5.16
C GLU A 6 12.00 1.25 4.25
N HIS A 7 11.72 0.28 3.39
CA HIS A 7 10.50 0.22 2.62
C HIS A 7 9.34 -0.28 3.51
N TYR A 8 8.52 0.62 4.00
CA TYR A 8 7.26 0.27 4.67
C TYR A 8 6.17 0.00 3.62
N VAL A 9 5.66 -1.23 3.59
CA VAL A 9 4.54 -1.63 2.75
C VAL A 9 3.38 -2.01 3.67
N GLY A 10 2.21 -1.43 3.45
CA GLY A 10 1.05 -1.67 4.31
C GLY A 10 -0.22 -1.01 3.76
N TRP A 11 -1.36 -1.47 4.28
CA TRP A 11 -2.67 -0.94 3.90
C TRP A 11 -3.06 0.20 4.83
N LEU A 12 -3.48 1.34 4.25
CA LEU A 12 -4.15 2.39 5.01
C LEU A 12 -5.62 1.97 5.22
N TYR A 13 -6.11 2.05 6.46
CA TYR A 13 -7.54 1.86 6.74
C TYR A 13 -8.40 2.93 6.05
N ALA A 14 -9.72 2.75 5.96
CA ALA A 14 -10.57 3.83 5.45
C ALA A 14 -10.52 5.05 6.42
N GLY A 15 -10.20 6.24 5.91
CA GLY A 15 -10.07 7.43 6.74
C GLY A 15 -9.54 8.64 5.99
N THR A 16 -9.50 9.79 6.67
CA THR A 16 -8.81 10.98 6.19
C THR A 16 -7.36 10.92 6.64
N TYR A 17 -6.43 10.98 5.67
CA TYR A 17 -5.01 10.98 5.94
C TYR A 17 -4.40 12.31 5.54
N ALA A 18 -3.51 12.83 6.41
CA ALA A 18 -2.61 13.92 6.05
C ALA A 18 -1.30 13.29 5.54
N VAL A 19 -0.92 13.60 4.31
CA VAL A 19 0.39 13.26 3.77
C VAL A 19 1.31 14.45 4.01
N SER A 20 2.38 14.24 4.79
CA SER A 20 3.45 15.22 4.98
C SER A 20 4.72 14.67 4.34
N ALA A 21 5.42 15.53 3.60
CA ALA A 21 6.72 15.20 3.03
C ALA A 21 7.69 16.35 3.35
N ASP A 22 8.78 16.02 4.01
CA ASP A 22 9.86 16.97 4.32
C ASP A 22 10.92 16.90 3.23
N PHE A 23 11.17 18.03 2.56
CA PHE A 23 12.21 18.14 1.54
C PHE A 23 13.35 19.00 2.08
N THR A 24 14.55 18.45 2.12
CA THR A 24 15.77 19.23 2.41
C THR A 24 16.56 19.37 1.12
N ALA A 25 16.53 20.56 0.51
CA ALA A 25 17.43 20.89 -0.59
C ALA A 25 18.71 21.53 -0.01
N SER A 26 19.86 20.87 -0.13
CA SER A 26 21.15 21.51 0.13
C SER A 26 21.74 21.99 -1.19
N ALA A 27 21.81 23.31 -1.38
CA ALA A 27 22.41 23.90 -2.56
C ALA A 27 23.89 24.19 -2.31
N ALA A 28 24.80 23.68 -3.15
CA ALA A 28 26.15 24.23 -3.27
C ALA A 28 26.14 25.37 -4.29
N ALA A 29 26.27 26.61 -3.82
CA ALA A 29 26.58 27.87 -4.53
C ALA A 29 25.83 28.25 -5.85
N PHE A 30 25.00 27.39 -6.43
CA PHE A 30 24.23 27.64 -7.64
C PHE A 30 22.78 27.23 -7.39
N ILE A 31 21.88 28.22 -7.40
CA ILE A 31 20.43 28.03 -7.29
C ILE A 31 19.85 28.23 -8.70
N PRO A 32 19.32 27.19 -9.36
CA PRO A 32 18.61 27.37 -10.63
C PRO A 32 17.38 28.28 -10.43
N SER A 33 17.06 29.11 -11.43
CA SER A 33 15.97 30.11 -11.36
C SER A 33 14.57 29.51 -11.35
N ALA A 34 14.46 28.19 -11.53
CA ALA A 34 13.26 27.40 -11.31
C ALA A 34 13.65 25.94 -11.03
N GLY A 35 12.86 25.27 -10.21
CA GLY A 35 12.90 23.81 -10.01
C GLY A 35 11.47 23.29 -9.96
N GLU A 36 11.26 22.07 -10.43
CA GLU A 36 9.97 21.38 -10.38
C GLU A 36 10.04 20.24 -9.37
N LEU A 37 9.06 20.20 -8.46
CA LEU A 37 8.81 19.05 -7.60
C LEU A 37 7.45 18.47 -7.99
N SER A 38 7.45 17.24 -8.50
CA SER A 38 6.24 16.52 -8.89
C SER A 38 6.02 15.32 -7.96
N LEU A 39 4.89 15.31 -7.24
CA LEU A 39 4.44 14.17 -6.45
C LEU A 39 3.19 13.54 -7.08
N SER A 40 3.10 12.22 -7.02
CA SER A 40 1.94 11.46 -7.47
C SER A 40 1.61 10.40 -6.44
N PHE A 41 0.35 10.38 -5.98
CA PHE A 41 -0.18 9.35 -5.10
C PHE A 41 -1.34 8.65 -5.79
N ARG A 42 -1.44 7.34 -5.60
CA ARG A 42 -2.61 6.54 -5.98
C ARG A 42 -3.13 5.87 -4.73
N ILE A 43 -4.44 5.97 -4.52
CA ILE A 43 -5.14 5.33 -3.42
C ILE A 43 -6.08 4.31 -4.05
N TYR A 44 -5.88 3.05 -3.71
CA TYR A 44 -6.66 1.94 -4.21
C TYR A 44 -7.66 1.48 -3.17
N HIS A 45 -8.72 0.81 -3.62
CA HIS A 45 -9.60 0.12 -2.70
C HIS A 45 -8.82 -1.00 -2.00
N LYS A 46 -9.12 -1.28 -0.74
CA LYS A 46 -8.38 -2.31 0.03
C LYS A 46 -8.44 -3.70 -0.60
N THR A 47 -9.48 -3.98 -1.38
CA THR A 47 -9.66 -5.27 -2.08
C THR A 47 -9.11 -5.27 -3.51
N ASP A 48 -8.62 -4.13 -4.00
CA ASP A 48 -7.77 -4.04 -5.20
C ASP A 48 -6.35 -4.41 -4.74
N PHE A 49 -6.17 -5.70 -4.53
CA PHE A 49 -5.01 -6.29 -3.87
C PHE A 49 -3.78 -6.24 -4.78
N ASN A 50 -3.98 -6.33 -6.10
CA ASN A 50 -2.89 -6.21 -7.08
C ASN A 50 -2.56 -4.76 -7.45
N THR A 51 -3.35 -3.78 -6.99
CA THR A 51 -3.19 -2.34 -7.19
C THR A 51 -3.25 -1.88 -8.65
N ASP A 52 -4.04 -2.59 -9.48
CA ASP A 52 -4.18 -2.29 -10.90
C ASP A 52 -5.30 -1.26 -11.21
N GLY A 53 -6.12 -0.92 -10.22
CA GLY A 53 -7.22 0.04 -10.32
C GLY A 53 -8.58 -0.60 -10.55
N THR A 54 -8.66 -1.93 -10.65
CA THR A 54 -9.90 -2.68 -10.88
C THR A 54 -10.05 -3.78 -9.83
N ILE A 55 -11.24 -3.90 -9.24
CA ILE A 55 -11.52 -5.00 -8.31
C ILE A 55 -12.08 -6.18 -9.11
N ASP A 56 -11.27 -7.21 -9.33
CA ASP A 56 -11.66 -8.37 -10.13
C ASP A 56 -11.13 -9.70 -9.56
N VAL A 57 -11.21 -10.77 -10.36
CA VAL A 57 -10.78 -12.11 -9.92
C VAL A 57 -9.27 -12.20 -9.67
N ASN A 58 -8.47 -11.37 -10.32
CA ASN A 58 -7.02 -11.34 -10.19
C ASN A 58 -6.61 -10.87 -8.79
N ASP A 59 -7.34 -9.93 -8.18
CA ASP A 59 -7.11 -9.53 -6.78
C ASP A 59 -7.30 -10.69 -5.82
N LYS A 60 -8.38 -11.45 -6.05
CA LYS A 60 -8.70 -12.61 -5.24
C LYS A 60 -7.64 -13.68 -5.38
N GLU A 61 -7.10 -13.89 -6.58
CA GLU A 61 -6.02 -14.84 -6.82
C GLU A 61 -4.71 -14.38 -6.17
N ALA A 62 -4.34 -13.12 -6.34
CA ALA A 62 -3.17 -12.51 -5.71
C ALA A 62 -3.22 -12.62 -4.17
N PHE A 63 -4.36 -12.27 -3.55
CA PHE A 63 -4.55 -12.43 -2.11
C PHE A 63 -4.41 -13.89 -1.67
N LEU A 64 -5.01 -14.84 -2.41
CA LEU A 64 -4.95 -16.25 -2.03
C LEU A 64 -3.53 -16.83 -2.13
N ASP A 65 -2.71 -16.34 -3.05
CA ASP A 65 -1.32 -16.75 -3.17
C ASP A 65 -0.48 -16.23 -2.00
N GLU A 66 -0.61 -14.95 -1.64
CA GLU A 66 0.02 -14.37 -0.45
C GLU A 66 -0.46 -15.07 0.84
N PHE A 67 -1.76 -15.39 0.93
CA PHE A 67 -2.35 -16.09 2.07
C PHE A 67 -1.79 -17.51 2.23
N ARG A 68 -1.59 -18.24 1.13
CA ARG A 68 -0.96 -19.58 1.15
C ARG A 68 0.52 -19.49 1.52
N ALA A 69 1.21 -18.44 1.08
CA ALA A 69 2.58 -18.15 1.43
C ALA A 69 2.74 -17.62 2.87
N ARG A 70 1.64 -17.25 3.54
CA ARG A 70 1.60 -16.65 4.89
C ARG A 70 2.48 -15.40 5.00
N THR A 71 2.43 -14.56 3.99
CA THR A 71 3.15 -13.28 4.02
C THR A 71 2.36 -12.25 4.81
N ALA A 72 3.06 -11.23 5.31
CA ALA A 72 2.44 -10.10 6.00
C ALA A 72 1.45 -9.33 5.09
N ALA A 73 1.58 -9.42 3.76
CA ALA A 73 0.64 -8.79 2.83
C ALA A 73 -0.77 -9.37 2.93
N ALA A 74 -0.90 -10.63 3.39
CA ALA A 74 -2.18 -11.31 3.57
C ALA A 74 -2.79 -11.15 4.98
N ASP A 75 -2.14 -10.42 5.89
CA ASP A 75 -2.76 -9.89 7.12
C ASP A 75 -3.73 -8.74 6.74
N TYR A 76 -4.88 -9.13 6.21
CA TYR A 76 -5.88 -8.23 5.67
C TYR A 76 -6.59 -7.47 6.78
N ASN A 77 -6.85 -8.08 7.93
CA ASN A 77 -7.52 -7.39 9.04
C ASN A 77 -6.55 -6.50 9.84
N GLY A 78 -5.23 -6.69 9.66
CA GLY A 78 -4.17 -5.90 10.28
C GLY A 78 -3.99 -6.19 11.77
N ASP A 79 -4.32 -7.40 12.22
CA ASP A 79 -4.19 -7.84 13.62
C ASP A 79 -2.79 -8.38 13.96
N GLY A 80 -1.90 -8.43 12.97
CA GLY A 80 -0.53 -8.93 13.07
C GLY A 80 -0.41 -10.43 12.83
N VAL A 81 -1.49 -11.14 12.48
CA VAL A 81 -1.50 -12.60 12.32
C VAL A 81 -2.29 -13.01 11.09
N THR A 82 -1.60 -13.42 10.01
CA THR A 82 -2.24 -14.01 8.83
C THR A 82 -2.92 -15.34 9.15
N ASN A 83 -4.24 -15.32 9.25
CA ASN A 83 -5.08 -16.43 9.68
C ASN A 83 -6.42 -16.49 8.95
N ARG A 84 -7.29 -17.43 9.33
CA ARG A 84 -8.58 -17.65 8.66
C ARG A 84 -9.44 -16.38 8.58
N ASP A 85 -9.35 -15.51 9.57
CA ASP A 85 -10.16 -14.30 9.68
C ASP A 85 -9.79 -13.27 8.62
N ASP A 86 -8.52 -13.19 8.20
CA ASP A 86 -8.09 -12.38 7.04
C ASP A 86 -8.78 -12.84 5.77
N ARG A 87 -8.74 -14.14 5.51
CA ARG A 87 -9.37 -14.72 4.31
C ARG A 87 -10.87 -14.50 4.32
N VAL A 88 -11.53 -14.65 5.47
CA VAL A 88 -12.97 -14.39 5.57
C VAL A 88 -13.28 -12.92 5.31
N SER A 89 -12.51 -12.02 5.91
CA SER A 89 -12.67 -10.57 5.77
C SER A 89 -12.44 -10.11 4.34
N PHE A 90 -11.32 -10.51 3.72
CA PHE A 90 -11.01 -10.20 2.32
C PHE A 90 -12.11 -10.68 1.37
N ILE A 91 -12.55 -11.94 1.49
CA ILE A 91 -13.57 -12.50 0.59
C ILE A 91 -14.93 -11.82 0.78
N ALA A 92 -15.28 -11.41 2.00
CA ALA A 92 -16.50 -10.66 2.26
C ALA A 92 -16.46 -9.28 1.58
N ASP A 93 -15.38 -8.53 1.79
CA ASP A 93 -15.21 -7.19 1.23
C ASP A 93 -15.10 -7.22 -0.30
N TRP A 94 -14.31 -8.14 -0.86
CA TRP A 94 -14.15 -8.30 -2.31
C TRP A 94 -15.48 -8.61 -3.01
N ARG A 95 -16.32 -9.44 -2.39
CA ARG A 95 -17.66 -9.75 -2.93
C ARG A 95 -18.61 -8.55 -2.88
N ALA A 96 -18.44 -7.66 -1.91
CA ALA A 96 -19.26 -6.47 -1.76
C ALA A 96 -18.83 -5.34 -2.71
N ALA A 97 -17.54 -5.32 -3.10
CA ALA A 97 -16.95 -4.25 -3.89
C ALA A 97 -16.90 -4.52 -5.41
N ARG A 98 -17.04 -5.77 -5.85
CA ARG A 98 -17.01 -6.18 -7.28
C ARG A 98 -18.35 -6.08 -8.00
#